data_AF-A0A2S6IC08-F1
#
_entry.id   AF-A0A2S6IC08-F1
#
_cell.length_a   1.000
_cell.length_b   1.000
_cell.length_c   1.000
_cell.angle_alpha   90.00
_cell.angle_beta   90.00
_cell.angle_gamma   90.00
#
_symmetry.space_group_name_H-M   'P 1'
#
loop_
_entity.id
_entity.type
_entity.pdbx_description
1 polymer ?
#
loop_
_entity_poly.entity_id
_entity_poly.type
_entity_poly.pdbx_seq_one_letter_code
_entity_poly.pdbx_strand_id
1 'polypeptide(L)'
;MSQPQQSHATSHQLHDLVTVHEDYARPSDFGVVYKITAVPQGKRSVNYVATPVNGGRGLKGKAFVFAPYAGEVPEAGRFISQPVPYAPPIWPGQVVTVSGPDWSEAPETLFVAVGMGDRKVRLARLGGTDGRVWTLPNSWLTVVDFARLHVLPAAA
;
A
#
# COMPACT_ATOMS: atom_id res chain seq x y z
N MET A 1 0.73 22.41 0.44
CA MET A 1 1.88 21.86 1.17
C MET A 1 2.09 20.43 0.67
N SER A 2 3.02 20.24 -0.25
CA SER A 2 3.29 18.93 -0.86
C SER A 2 4.09 18.09 0.12
N GLN A 3 3.55 16.94 0.56
CA GLN A 3 4.35 15.97 1.29
C GLN A 3 5.48 15.49 0.36
N PRO A 4 6.72 15.36 0.85
CA PRO A 4 7.80 14.81 0.06
C PRO A 4 7.44 13.37 -0.28
N GLN A 5 7.37 13.09 -1.58
CA GLN A 5 7.20 11.74 -2.12
C GLN A 5 8.32 10.88 -1.52
N GLN A 6 7.99 10.02 -0.57
CA GLN A 6 8.97 9.15 0.05
C GLN A 6 9.41 8.16 -1.01
N SER A 7 10.67 8.22 -1.43
CA SER A 7 11.21 7.24 -2.38
C SER A 7 11.30 5.87 -1.70
N HIS A 8 10.86 4.80 -2.36
CA HIS A 8 11.07 3.44 -1.86
C HIS A 8 12.53 3.20 -1.56
N ALA A 9 12.83 2.77 -0.33
CA ALA A 9 14.18 2.43 0.07
C ALA A 9 14.60 1.08 -0.51
N THR A 10 15.82 1.03 -1.06
CA THR A 10 16.40 -0.19 -1.63
C THR A 10 17.08 -1.08 -0.57
N SER A 11 17.44 -0.51 0.59
CA SER A 11 18.01 -1.22 1.73
C SER A 11 17.81 -0.44 3.03
N HIS A 12 17.91 -1.15 4.16
CA HIS A 12 17.99 -0.59 5.52
C HIS A 12 19.12 -1.29 6.29
N GLN A 13 19.57 -0.67 7.37
CA GLN A 13 20.56 -1.20 8.30
C GLN A 13 19.91 -1.62 9.62
N LEU A 14 20.64 -2.41 10.40
CA LEU A 14 20.22 -2.76 11.75
C LEU A 14 20.12 -1.48 12.59
N HIS A 15 19.05 -1.35 13.37
CA HIS A 15 18.74 -0.20 14.22
C HIS A 15 18.25 1.07 13.52
N ASP A 16 18.11 1.07 12.20
CA ASP A 16 17.45 2.17 11.48
C ASP A 16 16.03 2.38 12.01
N LEU A 17 15.63 3.65 12.08
CA LEU A 17 14.26 4.06 12.37
C LEU A 17 13.51 4.24 11.07
N VAL A 18 12.35 3.61 11.00
CA VAL A 18 11.52 3.57 9.79
C VAL A 18 10.05 3.70 10.14
N THR A 19 9.27 4.15 9.18
CA THR A 19 7.81 4.03 9.17
C THR A 19 7.40 3.06 8.07
N VAL A 20 6.15 2.60 8.05
CA VAL A 20 5.65 1.85 6.90
C VAL A 20 5.38 2.85 5.78
N HIS A 21 5.92 2.57 4.59
CA HIS A 21 5.71 3.39 3.41
C HIS A 21 4.21 3.46 3.09
N GLU A 22 3.72 4.64 2.72
CA GLU A 22 2.28 4.93 2.57
C GLU A 22 1.55 3.95 1.65
N ASP A 23 2.17 3.55 0.53
CA ASP A 23 1.63 2.57 -0.42
C ASP A 23 1.34 1.18 0.17
N TYR A 24 1.98 0.85 1.29
CA TYR A 24 1.88 -0.43 1.98
C TYR A 24 1.28 -0.31 3.39
N ALA A 25 1.14 0.91 3.90
CA ALA A 25 0.70 1.20 5.25
C ALA A 25 -0.77 0.80 5.46
N ARG A 26 -1.03 0.11 6.57
CA ARG A 26 -2.40 -0.13 7.05
C ARG A 26 -2.81 1.01 7.96
N PRO A 27 -4.12 1.20 8.20
CA PRO A 27 -4.61 2.13 9.21
C PRO A 27 -3.92 2.04 10.58
N SER A 28 -3.52 0.82 10.99
CA SER A 28 -2.80 0.57 12.25
C SER A 28 -1.33 0.99 12.25
N ASP A 29 -0.76 1.24 11.08
CA ASP A 29 0.67 1.46 10.89
C ASP A 29 0.98 2.96 10.77
N PHE A 30 -0.04 3.80 10.52
CA PHE A 30 0.09 5.26 10.50
C PHE A 30 0.51 5.79 11.87
N GLY A 31 1.53 6.66 11.88
CA GLY A 31 2.07 7.24 13.11
C GLY A 31 2.91 6.28 13.97
N VAL A 32 3.20 5.07 13.48
CA VAL A 32 4.03 4.10 14.20
C VAL A 32 5.46 4.12 13.66
N VAL A 33 6.40 4.43 14.55
CA VAL A 33 7.84 4.34 14.27
C VAL A 33 8.33 2.96 14.68
N TYR A 34 9.00 2.30 13.75
CA TYR A 34 9.63 1.01 13.94
C TYR A 34 11.15 1.15 13.94
N LYS A 35 11.80 0.25 14.67
CA LYS A 35 13.24 0.05 14.63
C LYS A 35 13.54 -1.26 13.92
N ILE A 36 14.44 -1.25 12.94
CA ILE A 36 14.91 -2.47 12.29
C ILE A 36 15.68 -3.32 13.31
N THR A 37 15.20 -4.53 13.56
CA THR A 37 15.77 -5.48 14.53
C THR A 37 16.38 -6.70 13.85
N ALA A 38 16.06 -6.97 12.58
CA ALA A 38 16.78 -7.93 11.77
C ALA A 38 16.85 -7.49 10.31
N VAL A 39 18.01 -7.69 9.70
CA VAL A 39 18.23 -7.49 8.27
C VAL A 39 18.29 -8.85 7.55
N PRO A 40 17.96 -8.91 6.25
CA PRO A 40 18.05 -10.14 5.50
C PRO A 40 19.51 -10.66 5.48
N GLN A 41 19.74 -11.85 6.04
CA GLN A 41 21.05 -12.51 6.01
C GLN A 41 21.06 -13.62 4.95
N GLY A 42 22.04 -13.55 4.04
CA GLY A 42 22.27 -14.56 3.00
C GLY A 42 21.34 -14.45 1.78
N LYS A 43 21.64 -15.25 0.74
CA LYS A 43 20.99 -15.17 -0.58
C LYS A 43 19.49 -15.51 -0.61
N ARG A 44 18.94 -16.14 0.44
CA ARG A 44 17.53 -16.57 0.51
C ARG A 44 16.66 -15.67 1.38
N SER A 45 17.26 -14.81 2.21
CA SER A 45 16.49 -13.88 3.02
C SER A 45 16.32 -12.57 2.26
N VAL A 46 15.08 -12.12 2.09
CA VAL A 46 14.74 -10.85 1.43
C VAL A 46 13.98 -9.89 2.35
N ASN A 47 13.64 -10.35 3.55
CA ASN A 47 12.75 -9.63 4.45
C ASN A 47 13.50 -9.10 5.67
N TYR A 48 13.27 -7.83 5.96
CA TYR A 48 13.61 -7.15 7.19
C TYR A 48 12.57 -7.45 8.27
N VAL A 49 12.98 -7.35 9.54
CA VAL A 49 12.09 -7.38 10.70
C VAL A 49 12.22 -6.04 11.41
N ALA A 50 11.09 -5.42 11.70
CA ALA A 50 11.01 -4.13 12.37
C ALA A 50 10.10 -4.25 13.60
N THR A 51 10.56 -3.74 14.74
CA THR A 51 9.80 -3.74 16.00
C THR A 51 9.36 -2.31 16.31
N PRO A 52 8.08 -2.07 16.65
CA PRO A 52 7.62 -0.74 17.02
C PRO A 52 8.35 -0.23 18.26
N VAL A 53 8.78 1.03 18.23
CA VAL A 53 9.52 1.66 19.34
C VAL A 53 8.66 1.74 20.61
N ASN A 54 7.35 1.93 20.43
CA ASN A 54 6.38 2.06 21.52
C ASN A 54 5.77 0.72 22.00
N GLY A 55 6.36 -0.40 21.60
CA GLY A 55 5.79 -1.72 21.84
C GLY A 55 4.64 -2.07 20.87
N GLY A 56 4.20 -3.32 20.93
CA GLY A 56 3.20 -3.87 20.00
C GLY A 56 3.76 -4.92 19.04
N ARG A 57 3.05 -5.15 17.94
CA ARG A 57 3.38 -6.24 17.01
C ARG A 57 4.46 -5.82 16.01
N GLY A 58 5.54 -6.59 15.95
CA GLY A 58 6.56 -6.43 14.92
C GLY A 58 6.05 -6.70 13.50
N LEU A 59 6.67 -6.03 12.53
CA LEU A 59 6.39 -6.17 11.11
C LEU A 59 7.55 -6.89 10.39
N LYS A 60 7.22 -7.65 9.36
CA LYS A 60 8.20 -8.27 8.45
C LYS A 60 7.88 -7.87 7.01
N GLY A 61 8.86 -7.38 6.27
CA GLY A 61 8.67 -6.90 4.90
C GLY A 61 9.97 -6.71 4.12
N LYS A 62 9.87 -6.49 2.81
CA LYS A 62 11.01 -6.11 1.97
C LYS A 62 11.43 -4.66 2.25
N ALA A 63 12.60 -4.24 1.77
CA ALA A 63 13.12 -2.89 2.02
C ALA A 63 12.14 -1.77 1.66
N PHE A 64 11.49 -1.89 0.50
CA PHE A 64 10.54 -0.89 -0.02
C PHE A 64 9.26 -0.70 0.82
N VAL A 65 8.96 -1.65 1.71
CA VAL A 65 7.80 -1.56 2.64
C VAL A 65 8.08 -0.52 3.73
N PHE A 66 9.36 -0.23 3.99
CA PHE A 66 9.79 0.68 5.04
C PHE A 66 10.30 1.98 4.41
N ALA A 67 9.83 3.10 4.92
CA ALA A 67 10.32 4.43 4.59
C ALA A 67 11.24 4.95 5.72
N PRO A 68 12.40 5.56 5.42
CA PRO A 68 13.27 6.14 6.43
C PRO A 68 12.54 7.17 7.30
N TYR A 69 12.74 7.10 8.61
CA TYR A 69 12.20 8.08 9.56
C TYR A 69 13.31 9.00 10.06
N ALA A 70 13.21 10.29 9.72
CA ALA A 70 14.20 11.32 10.09
C ALA A 70 13.78 12.17 11.31
N GLY A 71 12.64 11.86 11.93
CA GLY A 71 12.16 12.57 13.11
C GLY A 71 12.83 12.11 14.41
N GLU A 72 12.50 12.78 15.51
CA GLU A 72 12.92 12.34 16.84
C GLU A 72 12.23 11.03 17.21
N VAL A 73 12.95 10.17 17.95
CA VAL A 73 12.41 8.91 18.47
C VAL A 73 11.24 9.24 19.40
N PRO A 74 10.01 8.78 19.10
CA PRO A 74 8.90 9.00 20.02
C PRO A 74 9.22 8.37 21.38
N GLU A 75 8.91 9.08 22.46
CA GLU A 75 8.98 8.50 23.80
C GLU A 75 8.07 7.25 23.88
N ALA A 76 8.55 6.22 24.58
CA ALA A 76 7.82 4.98 24.75
C ALA A 76 6.39 5.25 25.26
N GLY A 77 5.40 4.89 24.45
CA GLY A 77 3.98 5.10 24.75
C GLY A 77 3.35 6.34 24.11
N ARG A 78 4.11 7.16 23.38
CA ARG A 78 3.59 8.31 22.63
C ARG A 78 3.37 7.96 21.16
N PHE A 79 2.12 7.80 20.76
CA PHE A 79 1.75 7.63 19.36
C PHE A 79 1.82 8.96 18.62
N ILE A 80 2.43 8.98 17.43
CA ILE A 80 2.34 10.14 16.54
C ILE A 80 0.92 10.14 15.97
N SER A 81 0.14 11.18 16.24
CA SER A 81 -1.16 11.31 15.59
C SER A 81 -0.93 11.63 14.11
N GLN A 82 -1.24 10.67 13.24
CA GLN A 82 -1.15 10.85 11.80
C GLN A 82 -2.54 10.60 11.19
N PRO A 83 -3.01 11.49 10.29
CA PRO A 83 -4.29 11.27 9.62
C PRO A 83 -4.22 9.98 8.80
N VAL A 84 -5.23 9.13 8.98
CA VAL A 84 -5.41 7.91 8.18
C VAL A 84 -6.19 8.30 6.91
N PRO A 85 -5.66 8.04 5.70
CA PRO A 85 -6.39 8.28 4.47
C PRO A 85 -7.71 7.50 4.45
N TYR A 86 -8.82 8.19 4.18
CA TYR A 86 -10.10 7.53 3.99
C TYR A 86 -10.11 6.81 2.64
N ALA A 87 -10.33 5.49 2.66
CA ALA A 87 -10.56 4.69 1.46
C ALA A 87 -12.05 4.30 1.42
N PRO A 88 -12.83 4.74 0.41
CA PRO A 88 -14.23 4.39 0.30
C PRO A 88 -14.39 2.87 0.15
N PRO A 89 -15.50 2.30 0.65
CA PRO A 89 -15.78 0.89 0.45
C PRO A 89 -16.04 0.59 -1.03
N ILE A 90 -15.53 -0.54 -1.51
CA ILE A 90 -15.73 -1.03 -2.88
C ILE A 90 -16.65 -2.23 -2.86
N TRP A 91 -17.79 -2.11 -3.52
CA TRP A 91 -18.83 -3.13 -3.60
C TRP A 91 -18.69 -4.00 -4.85
N PRO A 92 -19.13 -5.27 -4.79
CA PRO A 92 -19.23 -6.10 -5.99
C PRO A 92 -20.05 -5.41 -7.09
N GLY A 93 -19.59 -5.52 -8.33
CA GLY A 93 -20.16 -4.88 -9.51
C GLY A 93 -19.55 -3.51 -9.85
N GLN A 94 -18.82 -2.87 -8.94
CA GLN A 94 -18.15 -1.60 -9.24
C GLN A 94 -16.95 -1.80 -10.17
N VAL A 95 -16.76 -0.85 -11.09
CA VAL A 95 -15.58 -0.79 -11.96
C VAL A 95 -14.52 0.07 -11.29
N VAL A 96 -13.29 -0.41 -11.32
CA VAL A 96 -12.14 0.23 -10.67
C VAL A 96 -10.93 0.22 -11.60
N THR A 97 -10.05 1.20 -11.41
CA THR A 97 -8.65 1.13 -11.85
C THR A 97 -7.78 0.70 -10.67
N VAL A 98 -6.61 0.16 -10.99
CA VAL A 98 -5.65 -0.30 -9.99
C VAL A 98 -4.37 0.53 -10.11
N SER A 99 -3.96 1.13 -9.01
CA SER A 99 -2.69 1.81 -8.86
C SER A 99 -2.01 1.29 -7.60
N GLY A 100 -1.03 0.42 -7.78
CA GLY A 100 -0.24 -0.15 -6.69
C GLY A 100 1.24 -0.25 -7.08
N PRO A 101 2.15 -0.20 -6.11
CA PRO A 101 3.59 -0.15 -6.36
C PRO A 101 4.14 -1.39 -7.09
N ASP A 102 3.49 -2.54 -6.93
CA ASP A 102 3.85 -3.80 -7.61
C ASP A 102 2.85 -4.18 -8.72
N TRP A 103 2.04 -3.22 -9.17
CA TRP A 103 1.03 -3.47 -10.19
C TRP A 103 1.62 -3.37 -11.60
N SER A 104 1.40 -4.41 -12.41
CA SER A 104 2.05 -4.54 -13.73
C SER A 104 1.15 -4.22 -14.92
N GLU A 105 -0.17 -4.19 -14.74
CA GLU A 105 -1.08 -3.86 -15.85
C GLU A 105 -1.12 -2.35 -16.07
N ALA A 106 -1.46 -1.94 -17.30
CA ALA A 106 -1.60 -0.54 -17.66
C ALA A 106 -2.60 0.18 -16.72
N PRO A 107 -2.32 1.42 -16.27
CA PRO A 107 -3.13 2.12 -15.27
C PRO A 107 -4.57 2.42 -15.76
N GLU A 108 -4.78 2.50 -17.07
CA GLU A 108 -6.09 2.62 -17.72
C GLU A 108 -6.88 1.30 -17.81
N THR A 109 -6.28 0.18 -17.41
CA THR A 109 -6.95 -1.12 -17.45
C THR A 109 -8.07 -1.14 -16.41
N LEU A 110 -9.28 -1.46 -16.88
CA LEU A 110 -10.47 -1.52 -16.04
C LEU A 110 -10.66 -2.93 -15.45
N PHE A 111 -11.06 -2.96 -14.19
CA PHE A 111 -11.38 -4.16 -13.45
C PHE A 111 -12.77 -4.04 -12.84
N VAL A 112 -13.44 -5.17 -12.64
CA VAL A 112 -14.71 -5.25 -11.92
C VAL A 112 -14.46 -5.92 -10.58
N ALA A 113 -14.95 -5.30 -9.51
CA ALA A 113 -15.02 -5.94 -8.20
C ALA A 113 -16.02 -7.09 -8.26
N VAL A 114 -15.55 -8.32 -8.04
CA VAL A 114 -16.39 -9.53 -8.08
C VAL A 114 -16.68 -10.09 -6.69
N GLY A 115 -15.98 -9.61 -5.66
CA GLY A 115 -16.21 -10.01 -4.29
C GLY A 115 -15.37 -9.22 -3.30
N MET A 116 -15.76 -9.29 -2.04
CA MET A 116 -15.05 -8.68 -0.93
C MET A 116 -14.57 -9.75 0.05
N GLY A 117 -13.36 -9.57 0.57
CA GLY A 117 -12.95 -10.12 1.87
C GLY A 117 -12.73 -8.97 2.86
N ASP A 118 -12.40 -9.26 4.12
CA ASP A 118 -12.31 -8.27 5.20
C ASP A 118 -11.59 -6.97 4.84
N ARG A 119 -10.50 -7.04 4.05
CA ARG A 119 -9.65 -5.88 3.69
C ARG A 119 -9.10 -5.92 2.27
N LYS A 120 -9.56 -6.88 1.47
CA LYS A 120 -9.08 -7.09 0.10
C LYS A 120 -10.28 -7.26 -0.82
N VAL A 121 -10.16 -6.72 -2.01
CA VAL A 121 -11.18 -6.82 -3.05
C VAL A 121 -10.71 -7.83 -4.08
N ARG A 122 -11.61 -8.73 -4.48
CA ARG A 122 -11.39 -9.66 -5.58
C ARG A 122 -11.79 -8.97 -6.87
N LEU A 123 -10.89 -8.96 -7.84
CA LEU A 123 -11.05 -8.24 -9.10
C LEU A 123 -10.96 -9.19 -10.29
N ALA A 124 -11.80 -8.98 -11.29
CA ALA A 124 -11.67 -9.57 -12.61
C ALA A 124 -11.43 -8.46 -13.63
N ARG A 125 -10.62 -8.70 -14.66
CA ARG A 125 -10.40 -7.71 -15.72
C ARG A 125 -11.67 -7.52 -16.55
N LEU A 126 -12.05 -6.27 -16.80
CA LEU A 126 -13.16 -5.95 -17.69
C LEU A 126 -12.77 -6.34 -19.13
N GLY A 127 -13.61 -7.12 -19.81
CA GLY A 127 -13.28 -7.75 -21.10
C GLY A 127 -12.65 -9.14 -21.00
N GLY A 128 -12.40 -9.65 -19.78
CA GLY A 128 -11.98 -11.02 -19.53
C GLY A 128 -10.47 -11.26 -19.60
N THR A 129 -10.00 -12.28 -18.88
CA THR A 129 -8.62 -12.80 -18.92
C THR A 129 -8.62 -14.25 -18.47
N ASP A 130 -9.17 -15.17 -19.26
CA ASP A 130 -9.20 -16.63 -19.00
C ASP A 130 -9.55 -17.03 -17.55
N GLY A 131 -10.50 -16.32 -16.93
CA GLY A 131 -10.93 -16.56 -15.54
C GLY A 131 -9.96 -16.08 -14.45
N ARG A 132 -8.89 -15.35 -14.78
CA ARG A 132 -7.95 -14.79 -13.81
C ARG A 132 -8.62 -13.77 -12.89
N VAL A 133 -8.39 -13.94 -11.59
CA VAL A 133 -8.89 -13.05 -10.54
C VAL A 133 -7.71 -12.61 -9.67
N TRP A 134 -7.66 -11.32 -9.35
CA TRP A 134 -6.68 -10.73 -8.43
C TRP A 134 -7.31 -10.45 -7.09
N THR A 135 -6.51 -10.41 -6.03
CA THR A 135 -6.96 -10.05 -4.68
C THR A 135 -6.07 -8.95 -4.14
N LEU A 136 -6.57 -7.71 -4.14
CA LEU A 136 -5.77 -6.51 -3.89
C LEU A 136 -6.29 -5.73 -2.67
N PRO A 137 -5.43 -4.93 -1.99
CA PRO A 137 -5.86 -4.03 -0.94
C PRO A 137 -6.84 -2.96 -1.47
N ASN A 138 -7.80 -2.55 -0.65
CA ASN A 138 -8.72 -1.46 -1.01
C ASN A 138 -7.99 -0.15 -1.34
N SER A 139 -6.86 0.12 -0.68
CA SER A 139 -6.05 1.32 -0.89
C SER A 139 -5.43 1.43 -2.28
N TRP A 140 -5.39 0.34 -3.05
CA TRP A 140 -4.81 0.35 -4.40
C TRP A 140 -5.85 0.62 -5.48
N LEU A 141 -7.10 0.85 -5.10
CA LEU A 141 -8.24 0.81 -6.00
C LEU A 141 -8.92 2.17 -6.05
N THR A 142 -9.18 2.63 -7.27
CA THR A 142 -9.96 3.85 -7.50
C THR A 142 -11.23 3.48 -8.26
N VAL A 143 -12.39 3.80 -7.67
CA VAL A 143 -13.68 3.59 -8.34
C VAL A 143 -13.79 4.54 -9.52
N VAL A 144 -14.12 3.99 -10.69
CA VAL A 144 -14.36 4.77 -11.90
C VAL A 144 -15.79 5.29 -11.86
N ASP A 145 -15.94 6.61 -11.83
CA ASP A 145 -17.23 7.28 -11.98
C ASP A 145 -17.53 7.50 -13.47
N PHE A 146 -18.34 6.61 -14.04
CA PHE A 146 -18.74 6.71 -15.45
C PHE A 146 -19.54 7.96 -15.77
N ALA A 147 -20.21 8.59 -14.79
CA ALA A 147 -20.93 9.83 -15.04
C ALA A 147 -20.00 11.02 -15.32
N ARG A 148 -18.70 10.87 -15.00
CA ARG A 148 -17.66 11.87 -15.24
C ARG A 148 -16.76 11.53 -16.43
N LEU A 149 -16.97 10.39 -17.09
CA LEU A 149 -16.21 10.03 -18.29
C LEU A 149 -16.77 10.77 -19.50
N HIS A 150 -16.04 11.79 -19.95
CA HIS A 150 -16.27 12.39 -21.25
C HIS A 150 -15.67 11.50 -22.33
N VAL A 151 -16.53 10.84 -23.12
CA VAL A 151 -16.08 10.16 -24.33
C VAL A 151 -15.73 11.22 -25.36
N LEU A 152 -14.43 11.38 -25.63
CA LEU A 152 -14.00 12.16 -26.78
C LEU A 152 -14.39 11.37 -28.04
N PRO A 153 -15.04 11.99 -29.03
CA PRO A 153 -15.34 11.30 -30.28
C PRO A 153 -14.04 10.80 -30.91
N ALA A 154 -14.04 9.55 -31.38
CA ALA A 154 -12.92 9.01 -32.12
C ALA A 154 -12.66 9.91 -33.34
N ALA A 155 -11.41 10.37 -33.50
CA ALA A 155 -11.01 11.09 -34.70
C ALA A 155 -11.26 10.17 -35.91
N ALA A 156 -12.11 10.64 -36.83
CA ALA A 156 -12.46 9.96 -38.07
C ALA A 156 -11.33 10.05 -39.10
#